data_AF-A0A4Y7PS39-F1
#
_entry.id   AF-A0A4Y7PS39-F1
#
_cell.length_a   1.000
_cell.length_b   1.000
_cell.length_c   1.000
_cell.angle_alpha   90.00
_cell.angle_beta   90.00
_cell.angle_gamma   90.00
#
_symmetry.space_group_name_H-M   'P 1'
#
loop_
_entity.id
_entity.type
_entity.pdbx_description
1 polymer ?
#
loop_
_entity_poly.entity_id
_entity_poly.type
_entity_poly.pdbx_seq_one_letter_code
_entity_poly.pdbx_strand_id
1 'polypeptide(L)'
;MASIDISTFPDRPECFGLFNLTNTTCTMPTSTMVDFLNITDYSIYKKMYCVNPPQDSCAFGYCPNPDIGSPAVRFSTYIQTLCFSILIYYSPDEIVGALYAQMLSSYSLMLSAITAAVAKQLTVFHALIVLNALGSPLALFLTIYALRGIFGKAKRMEVIFGRGKVLNRTLMLIMLPIWMAGLITISIPRSAGWFQQGACNKKDFGASTIITFLAVYIAGPFLLLSGQKFDPRMILLAFWFTILVAGIVSIYFRRKSIWKKGSRWFPLLRIWRNIGERYPFVHFSLAVIFPMSWWIFAIELDAAYIHEYFTPTQGQILAIFAALPATLQAVFLVPRMLRWFMGLSWVLFVTRRPQKSLNTPGHIATSQYDSTAAFEHPLAMPSPCLETLSLHKMPSPVILQVQVESSNDRSNDING
;
A
#
# COMPACT_ATOMS: atom_id res chain seq x y z
N MET A 1 -3.46 5.03 -39.78
CA MET A 1 -4.14 6.10 -39.01
C MET A 1 -3.62 7.42 -39.53
N ALA A 2 -4.48 8.21 -40.19
CA ALA A 2 -4.10 9.53 -40.69
C ALA A 2 -3.77 10.46 -39.52
N SER A 3 -2.72 11.26 -39.64
CA SER A 3 -2.32 12.25 -38.65
C SER A 3 -3.43 13.28 -38.47
N ILE A 4 -4.06 13.29 -37.29
CA ILE A 4 -5.03 14.31 -36.90
C ILE A 4 -4.25 15.62 -36.75
N ASP A 5 -4.58 16.63 -37.55
CA ASP A 5 -3.99 17.96 -37.51
C ASP A 5 -4.40 18.68 -36.22
N ILE A 6 -3.47 18.71 -35.27
CA ILE A 6 -3.63 19.27 -33.91
C ILE A 6 -3.83 20.79 -33.92
N SER A 7 -3.68 21.45 -35.07
CA SER A 7 -3.89 22.90 -35.21
C SER A 7 -5.35 23.29 -35.44
N THR A 8 -6.23 22.32 -35.69
CA THR A 8 -7.67 22.54 -35.97
C THR A 8 -8.57 22.25 -34.78
N PHE A 9 -8.11 22.49 -33.55
CA PHE A 9 -9.08 22.65 -32.45
C PHE A 9 -9.78 23.99 -32.65
N PRO A 10 -11.13 24.04 -32.73
CA PRO A 10 -11.84 25.30 -32.87
C PRO A 10 -11.41 26.26 -31.76
N ASP A 11 -11.32 27.55 -32.12
CA ASP A 11 -10.91 28.63 -31.22
C ASP A 11 -11.53 28.44 -29.85
N ARG A 12 -10.68 28.42 -28.83
CA ARG A 12 -11.14 28.34 -27.43
C ARG A 12 -12.16 29.47 -27.24
N PRO A 13 -13.40 29.20 -26.78
CA PRO A 13 -14.35 30.25 -26.51
C PRO A 13 -13.71 31.27 -25.56
N GLU A 14 -13.99 32.57 -25.75
CA GLU A 14 -13.29 33.70 -25.10
C GLU A 14 -13.17 33.59 -23.57
N CYS A 15 -14.03 32.79 -22.93
CA CYS A 15 -13.93 32.48 -21.51
C CYS A 15 -12.69 31.66 -21.10
N PHE A 16 -11.99 30.99 -22.02
CA PHE A 16 -10.79 30.19 -21.73
C PHE A 16 -9.48 30.99 -21.70
N GLY A 17 -9.53 32.32 -21.81
CA GLY A 17 -8.34 33.20 -21.82
C GLY A 17 -8.40 34.44 -20.94
N LEU A 18 -9.53 34.77 -20.32
CA LEU A 18 -9.70 35.99 -19.53
C LEU A 18 -9.42 35.72 -18.04
N PHE A 19 -8.17 35.91 -17.63
CA PHE A 19 -7.68 35.72 -16.25
C PHE A 19 -8.40 36.56 -15.16
N ASN A 20 -9.28 37.50 -15.53
CA ASN A 20 -9.94 38.43 -14.61
C ASN A 20 -11.45 38.18 -14.39
N LEU A 21 -12.04 37.13 -14.96
CA LEU A 21 -13.46 36.81 -14.78
C LEU A 21 -13.65 35.51 -14.00
N THR A 22 -13.37 35.54 -12.70
CA THR A 22 -13.46 34.39 -11.78
C THR A 22 -14.87 33.87 -11.52
N ASN A 23 -15.93 34.43 -12.13
CA ASN A 23 -17.32 34.12 -11.79
C ASN A 23 -18.20 33.64 -12.95
N THR A 24 -17.62 33.37 -14.12
CA THR A 24 -18.37 32.73 -15.22
C THR A 24 -17.93 31.28 -15.37
N THR A 25 -18.79 30.37 -14.95
CA THR A 25 -18.61 28.93 -15.10
C THR A 25 -18.72 28.57 -16.58
N CYS A 26 -17.59 28.52 -17.29
CA CYS A 26 -17.50 27.79 -18.57
C CYS A 26 -17.50 26.28 -18.29
N THR A 27 -18.63 25.78 -17.80
CA THR A 27 -18.85 24.38 -17.41
C THR A 27 -19.50 23.55 -18.50
N MET A 28 -19.87 24.14 -19.64
CA MET A 28 -20.45 23.40 -20.76
C MET A 28 -19.63 23.63 -22.04
N PRO A 29 -19.25 22.55 -22.75
CA PRO A 29 -18.69 22.68 -24.09
C PRO A 29 -19.72 23.40 -24.98
N THR A 30 -19.28 24.39 -25.76
CA THR A 30 -20.15 25.09 -26.71
C THR A 30 -20.67 24.10 -27.75
N SER A 31 -21.90 24.30 -28.25
CA SER A 31 -22.46 23.44 -29.30
C SER A 31 -21.52 23.32 -30.49
N THR A 32 -20.79 24.38 -30.84
CA THR A 32 -19.78 24.40 -31.89
C THR A 32 -18.63 23.41 -31.71
N MET A 33 -18.16 23.15 -30.48
CA MET A 33 -17.11 22.15 -30.22
C MET A 33 -17.65 20.72 -30.34
N VAL A 34 -18.90 20.52 -29.92
CA VAL A 34 -19.63 19.25 -30.01
C VAL A 34 -19.94 18.92 -31.48
N ASP A 35 -20.39 19.93 -32.22
CA ASP A 35 -20.73 19.87 -33.64
C ASP A 35 -19.48 19.68 -34.52
N PHE A 36 -18.34 20.32 -34.18
CA PHE A 36 -17.07 20.16 -34.92
C PHE A 36 -16.53 18.73 -34.89
N LEU A 37 -16.71 18.01 -33.77
CA LEU A 37 -16.29 16.62 -33.65
C LEU A 37 -17.41 15.62 -33.99
N ASN A 38 -18.65 16.09 -34.21
CA ASN A 38 -19.84 15.25 -34.33
C ASN A 38 -19.96 14.22 -33.18
N ILE A 39 -19.50 14.58 -31.97
CA ILE A 39 -19.57 13.73 -30.78
C ILE A 39 -20.68 14.27 -29.89
N THR A 40 -21.90 13.76 -30.06
CA THR A 40 -23.07 14.18 -29.26
C THR A 40 -23.02 13.68 -27.80
N ASP A 41 -22.14 12.72 -27.48
CA ASP A 41 -22.04 12.10 -26.16
C ASP A 41 -20.89 12.72 -25.34
N TYR A 42 -21.25 13.40 -24.25
CA TYR A 42 -20.32 13.98 -23.27
C TYR A 42 -19.28 12.97 -22.76
N SER A 43 -19.67 11.71 -22.55
CA SER A 43 -18.79 10.66 -22.02
C SER A 43 -17.70 10.26 -23.02
N ILE A 44 -18.03 10.24 -24.32
CA ILE A 44 -17.08 9.96 -25.40
C ILE A 44 -16.13 11.15 -25.56
N TYR A 45 -16.66 12.37 -25.52
CA TYR A 45 -15.83 13.58 -25.59
C TYR A 45 -14.81 13.63 -24.44
N LYS A 46 -15.23 13.38 -23.19
CA LYS A 46 -14.32 13.33 -22.04
C LYS A 46 -13.24 12.25 -22.18
N LYS A 47 -13.59 11.07 -22.71
CA LYS A 47 -12.62 10.00 -23.00
C LYS A 47 -11.58 10.46 -24.02
N MET A 48 -12.00 11.07 -25.13
CA MET A 48 -11.09 11.58 -26.16
C MET A 48 -10.21 12.71 -25.62
N TYR A 49 -10.76 13.63 -24.83
CA TYR A 49 -10.00 14.65 -24.13
C TYR A 49 -8.89 14.05 -23.27
N CYS A 50 -9.16 12.94 -22.58
CA CYS A 50 -8.21 12.29 -21.69
C CYS A 50 -7.13 11.44 -22.37
N VAL A 51 -7.25 11.14 -23.67
CA VAL A 51 -6.18 10.49 -24.44
C VAL A 51 -4.99 11.44 -24.62
N ASN A 52 -5.25 12.73 -24.83
CA ASN A 52 -4.21 13.75 -24.98
C ASN A 52 -4.69 15.11 -24.43
N PRO A 53 -4.82 15.25 -23.09
CA PRO A 53 -5.31 16.48 -22.50
C PRO A 53 -4.31 17.62 -22.75
N PRO A 54 -4.77 18.79 -23.22
CA PRO A 54 -3.90 19.94 -23.43
C PRO A 54 -3.31 20.42 -22.11
N GLN A 55 -2.04 20.82 -22.12
CA GLN A 55 -1.29 21.20 -20.90
C GLN A 55 -1.89 22.42 -20.19
N ASP A 56 -2.56 23.31 -20.95
CA ASP A 56 -3.09 24.58 -20.47
C ASP A 56 -4.57 24.54 -20.06
N SER A 57 -5.25 23.37 -20.12
CA SER A 57 -6.66 23.26 -19.75
C SER A 57 -6.91 22.25 -18.64
N CYS A 58 -7.88 22.56 -17.78
CA CYS A 58 -8.41 21.66 -16.78
C CYS A 58 -9.96 21.69 -16.78
N ALA A 59 -10.57 21.77 -17.96
CA ALA A 59 -12.01 21.92 -18.12
C ALA A 59 -12.83 20.83 -17.40
N PHE A 60 -12.30 19.59 -17.39
CA PHE A 60 -13.00 18.40 -16.86
C PHE A 60 -12.34 17.82 -15.60
N GLY A 61 -11.46 18.58 -14.96
CA GLY A 61 -10.63 18.09 -13.86
C GLY A 61 -9.50 17.16 -14.33
N TYR A 62 -8.96 16.39 -13.39
CA TYR A 62 -7.96 15.37 -13.70
C TYR A 62 -8.56 14.24 -14.54
N CYS A 63 -7.82 13.81 -15.54
CA CYS A 63 -8.19 12.67 -16.36
C CYS A 63 -7.91 11.37 -15.60
N PRO A 64 -8.88 10.45 -15.48
CA PRO A 64 -8.71 9.22 -14.72
C PRO A 64 -7.66 8.32 -15.39
N ASN A 65 -6.80 7.71 -14.58
CA ASN A 65 -5.85 6.70 -15.03
C ASN A 65 -6.22 5.34 -14.42
N PRO A 66 -6.94 4.49 -15.17
CA PRO A 66 -7.46 3.23 -14.65
C PRO A 66 -6.38 2.22 -14.24
N ASP A 67 -5.14 2.39 -14.69
CA ASP A 67 -4.04 1.46 -14.38
C ASP A 67 -3.32 1.80 -13.07
N ILE A 68 -3.53 3.01 -12.53
CA ILE A 68 -2.86 3.48 -11.31
C ILE A 68 -3.87 3.76 -10.20
N GLY A 69 -4.88 4.56 -10.50
CA GLY A 69 -5.79 5.08 -9.48
C GLY A 69 -7.01 4.21 -9.25
N SER A 70 -7.29 3.26 -10.15
CA SER A 70 -8.61 2.62 -10.17
C SER A 70 -8.96 1.87 -8.90
N PRO A 71 -10.27 1.71 -8.60
CA PRO A 71 -10.72 0.98 -7.42
C PRO A 71 -10.09 -0.42 -7.32
N ALA A 72 -9.96 -1.15 -8.43
CA ALA A 72 -9.37 -2.49 -8.42
C ALA A 72 -7.89 -2.48 -8.00
N VAL A 73 -7.08 -1.55 -8.54
CA VAL A 73 -5.66 -1.42 -8.16
C VAL A 73 -5.52 -1.03 -6.69
N ARG A 74 -6.36 -0.10 -6.21
CA ARG A 74 -6.38 0.32 -4.81
C ARG A 74 -6.77 -0.82 -3.87
N PHE A 75 -7.90 -1.49 -4.11
CA PHE A 75 -8.35 -2.62 -3.30
C PHE A 75 -7.34 -3.77 -3.29
N SER A 76 -6.75 -4.10 -4.44
CA SER A 76 -5.67 -5.09 -4.50
C SER A 76 -4.49 -4.70 -3.62
N THR A 77 -4.07 -3.43 -3.68
CA THR A 77 -2.99 -2.92 -2.84
C THR A 77 -3.35 -2.99 -1.35
N TYR A 78 -4.61 -2.69 -0.99
CA TYR A 78 -5.09 -2.77 0.40
C TYR A 78 -5.05 -4.21 0.93
N ILE A 79 -5.61 -5.13 0.16
CA ILE A 79 -5.67 -6.56 0.51
C ILE A 79 -4.26 -7.12 0.60
N GLN A 80 -3.42 -6.88 -0.41
CA GLN A 80 -2.04 -7.35 -0.45
C GLN A 80 -1.24 -6.86 0.76
N THR A 81 -1.31 -5.56 1.07
CA THR A 81 -0.59 -4.97 2.21
C THR A 81 -1.10 -5.52 3.55
N LEU A 82 -2.42 -5.72 3.69
CA LEU A 82 -3.01 -6.31 4.89
C LEU A 82 -2.58 -7.78 5.06
N CYS A 83 -2.66 -8.57 4.00
CA CYS A 83 -2.25 -9.98 3.99
C CYS A 83 -0.77 -10.13 4.32
N PHE A 84 0.12 -9.33 3.72
CA PHE A 84 1.54 -9.35 4.08
C PHE A 84 1.78 -8.89 5.51
N SER A 85 1.01 -7.91 6.02
CA SER A 85 1.11 -7.52 7.43
C SER A 85 0.74 -8.68 8.36
N ILE A 86 -0.29 -9.45 8.02
CA ILE A 86 -0.70 -10.65 8.76
C ILE A 86 0.40 -11.71 8.70
N LEU A 87 0.93 -12.01 7.51
CA LEU A 87 2.01 -12.98 7.30
C LEU A 87 3.25 -12.59 8.12
N ILE A 88 3.69 -11.35 8.01
CA ILE A 88 4.87 -10.84 8.72
C ILE A 88 4.68 -10.87 10.24
N TYR A 89 3.44 -10.72 10.70
CA TYR A 89 3.14 -10.74 12.12
C TYR A 89 2.96 -12.17 12.67
N TYR A 90 2.32 -13.08 11.94
CA TYR A 90 1.90 -14.38 12.47
C TYR A 90 2.67 -15.58 11.93
N SER A 91 3.39 -15.44 10.82
CA SER A 91 4.12 -16.50 10.12
C SER A 91 5.61 -16.15 10.02
N PRO A 92 6.43 -16.48 11.04
CA PRO A 92 7.85 -16.17 11.02
C PRO A 92 8.60 -16.93 9.91
N ASP A 93 8.08 -18.07 9.47
CA ASP A 93 8.70 -18.92 8.45
C ASP A 93 8.54 -18.33 7.04
N GLU A 94 7.41 -17.66 6.79
CA GLU A 94 7.08 -17.05 5.49
C GLU A 94 7.51 -15.57 5.40
N ILE A 95 8.09 -15.04 6.47
CA ILE A 95 8.40 -13.61 6.62
C ILE A 95 9.33 -13.10 5.52
N VAL A 96 10.29 -13.93 5.10
CA VAL A 96 11.27 -13.58 4.07
C VAL A 96 10.60 -13.48 2.70
N GLY A 97 9.70 -14.42 2.37
CA GLY A 97 8.93 -14.39 1.13
C GLY A 97 8.01 -13.19 1.06
N ALA A 98 7.27 -12.92 2.15
CA ALA A 98 6.38 -11.76 2.25
C ALA A 98 7.16 -10.43 2.11
N LEU A 99 8.34 -10.33 2.71
CA LEU A 99 9.20 -9.15 2.57
C LEU A 99 9.60 -8.91 1.11
N TYR A 100 10.16 -9.91 0.43
CA TYR A 100 10.62 -9.73 -0.95
C TYR A 100 9.45 -9.44 -1.90
N ALA A 101 8.29 -10.07 -1.68
CA ALA A 101 7.10 -9.80 -2.46
C ALA A 101 6.60 -8.35 -2.25
N GLN A 102 6.58 -7.87 -1.01
CA GLN A 102 6.24 -6.48 -0.69
C GLN A 102 7.24 -5.51 -1.32
N MET A 103 8.54 -5.77 -1.19
CA MET A 103 9.59 -4.93 -1.76
C MET A 103 9.49 -4.88 -3.28
N LEU A 104 9.35 -6.03 -3.94
CA LEU A 104 9.22 -6.10 -5.39
C LEU A 104 8.00 -5.31 -5.88
N SER A 105 6.86 -5.44 -5.19
CA SER A 105 5.64 -4.69 -5.49
C SER A 105 5.85 -3.18 -5.32
N SER A 106 6.41 -2.73 -4.19
CA SER A 106 6.72 -1.32 -3.93
C SER A 106 7.71 -0.75 -4.97
N TYR A 107 8.81 -1.44 -5.26
CA TYR A 107 9.79 -0.99 -6.24
C TYR A 107 9.23 -0.96 -7.66
N SER A 108 8.43 -1.95 -8.05
CA SER A 108 7.76 -1.97 -9.35
C SER A 108 6.84 -0.77 -9.50
N LEU A 109 5.98 -0.51 -8.50
CA LEU A 109 5.05 0.61 -8.53
C LEU A 109 5.79 1.96 -8.60
N MET A 110 6.88 2.09 -7.84
CA MET A 110 7.72 3.28 -7.84
C MET A 110 8.40 3.52 -9.19
N LEU A 111 8.98 2.48 -9.80
CA LEU A 111 9.61 2.59 -11.12
C LEU A 111 8.58 2.91 -12.20
N SER A 112 7.40 2.28 -12.18
CA SER A 112 6.31 2.58 -13.11
C SER A 112 5.83 4.03 -12.98
N ALA A 113 5.74 4.57 -11.76
CA ALA A 113 5.38 5.97 -11.58
C ALA A 113 6.47 6.93 -12.07
N ILE A 114 7.75 6.61 -11.84
CA ILE A 114 8.86 7.41 -12.35
C ILE A 114 8.85 7.41 -13.88
N THR A 115 8.70 6.25 -14.53
CA THR A 115 8.67 6.18 -16.01
C THR A 115 7.45 6.91 -16.57
N ALA A 116 6.27 6.77 -15.96
CA ALA A 116 5.07 7.50 -16.36
C ALA A 116 5.21 9.02 -16.17
N ALA A 117 5.86 9.46 -15.10
CA ALA A 117 6.16 10.87 -14.87
C ALA A 117 7.14 11.41 -15.92
N VAL A 118 8.24 10.70 -16.19
CA VAL A 118 9.21 11.10 -17.23
C VAL A 118 8.57 11.17 -18.61
N ALA A 119 7.65 10.26 -18.92
CA ALA A 119 6.86 10.25 -20.15
C ALA A 119 5.75 11.32 -20.19
N LYS A 120 5.56 12.11 -19.12
CA LYS A 120 4.47 13.09 -18.96
C LYS A 120 3.07 12.49 -19.12
N GLN A 121 2.92 11.22 -18.73
CA GLN A 121 1.66 10.47 -18.73
C GLN A 121 1.06 10.33 -17.32
N LEU A 122 1.75 10.87 -16.30
CA LEU A 122 1.30 10.83 -14.92
C LEU A 122 0.86 12.22 -14.47
N THR A 123 -0.37 12.35 -13.99
CA THR A 123 -0.82 13.57 -13.29
C THR A 123 -0.25 13.61 -11.88
N VAL A 124 -0.16 14.79 -11.27
CA VAL A 124 0.22 14.95 -9.85
C VAL A 124 -0.62 14.09 -8.90
N PHE A 125 -1.93 14.00 -9.15
CA PHE A 125 -2.83 13.23 -8.29
C PHE A 125 -2.52 11.72 -8.29
N HIS A 126 -2.40 11.10 -9.46
CA HIS A 126 -2.01 9.69 -9.56
C HIS A 126 -0.63 9.44 -8.96
N ALA A 127 0.29 10.39 -9.06
CA ALA A 127 1.58 10.31 -8.39
C ALA A 127 1.44 10.33 -6.84
N LEU A 128 0.52 11.13 -6.28
CA LEU A 128 0.19 11.10 -4.85
C LEU A 128 -0.40 9.77 -4.42
N ILE A 129 -1.32 9.18 -5.20
CA ILE A 129 -1.86 7.84 -4.91
C ILE A 129 -0.73 6.82 -4.84
N VAL A 130 0.19 6.84 -5.82
CA VAL A 130 1.34 5.92 -5.82
C VAL A 130 2.22 6.16 -4.61
N LEU A 131 2.60 7.40 -4.30
CA LEU A 131 3.42 7.68 -3.12
C LEU A 131 2.72 7.28 -1.83
N ASN A 132 1.41 7.48 -1.72
CA ASN A 132 0.63 7.00 -0.58
C ASN A 132 0.68 5.46 -0.51
N ALA A 133 0.60 4.77 -1.65
CA ALA A 133 0.74 3.32 -1.70
C ALA A 133 2.12 2.82 -1.25
N LEU A 134 3.18 3.51 -1.66
CA LEU A 134 4.56 3.22 -1.23
C LEU A 134 4.78 3.52 0.26
N GLY A 135 4.11 4.55 0.77
CA GLY A 135 4.11 4.96 2.18
C GLY A 135 3.17 4.15 3.07
N SER A 136 2.77 2.95 2.65
CA SER A 136 1.85 2.11 3.42
C SER A 136 2.37 1.83 4.84
N PRO A 137 1.47 1.60 5.81
CA PRO A 137 1.87 1.29 7.19
C PRO A 137 2.84 0.11 7.31
N LEU A 138 2.68 -0.90 6.45
CA LEU A 138 3.59 -2.05 6.40
C LEU A 138 4.99 -1.63 5.96
N ALA A 139 5.10 -0.82 4.91
CA ALA A 139 6.37 -0.31 4.41
C ALA A 139 7.10 0.50 5.51
N LEU A 140 6.40 1.43 6.15
CA LEU A 140 6.96 2.22 7.26
C LEU A 140 7.36 1.34 8.45
N PHE A 141 6.54 0.35 8.80
CA PHE A 141 6.85 -0.62 9.85
C PHE A 141 8.15 -1.37 9.53
N LEU A 142 8.28 -1.91 8.31
CA LEU A 142 9.48 -2.62 7.88
C LEU A 142 10.72 -1.71 7.88
N THR A 143 10.61 -0.46 7.43
CA THR A 143 11.69 0.53 7.49
C THR A 143 12.14 0.82 8.92
N ILE A 144 11.20 0.98 9.87
CA ILE A 144 11.52 1.15 11.30
C ILE A 144 12.28 -0.07 11.84
N TYR A 145 11.88 -1.28 11.47
CA TYR A 145 12.59 -2.50 11.88
C TYR A 145 13.96 -2.64 11.22
N ALA A 146 14.11 -2.24 9.96
CA ALA A 146 15.41 -2.17 9.29
C ALA A 146 16.37 -1.20 10.01
N LEU A 147 15.87 0.00 10.38
CA LEU A 147 16.62 0.97 11.20
C LEU A 147 17.02 0.37 12.56
N ARG A 148 16.09 -0.29 13.25
CA ARG A 148 16.40 -0.98 14.53
C ARG A 148 17.38 -2.12 14.37
N GLY A 149 17.41 -2.76 13.21
CA GLY A 149 18.37 -3.80 12.83
C GLY A 149 19.80 -3.27 12.76
N ILE A 150 20.02 -2.02 12.34
CA ILE A 150 21.34 -1.36 12.38
C ILE A 150 21.87 -1.32 13.82
N PHE A 151 21.00 -1.00 14.78
CA PHE A 151 21.35 -0.91 16.19
C PHE A 151 21.34 -2.25 16.94
N GLY A 152 21.19 -3.39 16.24
CA GLY A 152 21.21 -4.73 16.83
C GLY A 152 20.02 -5.06 17.76
N LYS A 153 18.90 -4.34 17.64
CA LYS A 153 17.73 -4.46 18.55
C LYS A 153 16.50 -5.10 17.88
N ALA A 154 16.68 -5.80 16.76
CA ALA A 154 15.61 -6.34 15.93
C ALA A 154 15.28 -7.81 16.21
N LYS A 155 15.13 -8.21 17.49
CA LYS A 155 14.96 -9.63 17.90
C LYS A 155 13.91 -10.41 17.07
N ARG A 156 12.75 -9.80 16.79
CA ARG A 156 11.67 -10.47 16.04
C ARG A 156 11.97 -10.59 14.54
N MET A 157 12.62 -9.58 13.97
CA MET A 157 12.94 -9.52 12.54
C MET A 157 14.39 -9.91 12.28
N GLU A 158 15.01 -10.65 13.19
CA GLU A 158 16.43 -11.00 13.09
C GLU A 158 16.69 -11.92 11.88
N VAL A 159 15.70 -12.73 11.50
CA VAL A 159 15.75 -13.55 10.28
C VAL A 159 15.97 -12.70 9.03
N ILE A 160 15.33 -11.52 8.96
CA ILE A 160 15.37 -10.63 7.80
C ILE A 160 16.46 -9.56 7.91
N PHE A 161 16.54 -8.88 9.05
CA PHE A 161 17.37 -7.70 9.30
C PHE A 161 18.51 -7.97 10.29
N GLY A 162 18.80 -9.24 10.58
CA GLY A 162 19.88 -9.65 11.47
C GLY A 162 21.28 -9.37 10.93
N ARG A 163 22.29 -9.79 11.70
CA ARG A 163 23.69 -9.66 11.30
C ARG A 163 23.94 -10.42 9.99
N GLY A 164 24.70 -9.82 9.08
CA GLY A 164 24.98 -10.38 7.74
C GLY A 164 23.92 -10.08 6.68
N LYS A 165 22.69 -9.69 7.03
CA LYS A 165 21.64 -9.34 6.05
C LYS A 165 21.72 -7.86 5.65
N VAL A 166 22.85 -7.44 5.11
CA VAL A 166 23.10 -6.03 4.72
C VAL A 166 22.18 -5.63 3.56
N LEU A 167 22.06 -6.47 2.52
CA LEU A 167 21.27 -6.17 1.32
C LEU A 167 19.81 -5.82 1.64
N ASN A 168 19.13 -6.65 2.43
CA ASN A 168 17.73 -6.43 2.80
C ASN A 168 17.52 -5.12 3.57
N ARG A 169 18.45 -4.80 4.48
CA ARG A 169 18.43 -3.54 5.23
C ARG A 169 18.64 -2.36 4.28
N THR A 170 19.65 -2.41 3.43
CA THR A 170 19.97 -1.34 2.49
C THR A 170 18.81 -1.06 1.54
N LEU A 171 18.23 -2.09 0.92
CA LEU A 171 17.09 -1.93 0.03
C LEU A 171 15.89 -1.32 0.76
N MET A 172 15.49 -1.85 1.92
CA MET A 172 14.38 -1.26 2.70
C MET A 172 14.64 0.18 3.14
N LEU A 173 15.89 0.54 3.42
CA LEU A 173 16.27 1.88 3.84
C LEU A 173 16.37 2.87 2.69
N ILE A 174 16.72 2.42 1.47
CA ILE A 174 16.75 3.24 0.26
C ILE A 174 15.34 3.64 -0.18
N MET A 175 14.34 2.81 0.09
CA MET A 175 12.95 3.14 -0.24
C MET A 175 12.46 4.42 0.46
N LEU A 176 12.89 4.66 1.71
CA LEU A 176 12.49 5.84 2.49
C LEU A 176 12.93 7.19 1.87
N PRO A 177 14.23 7.44 1.55
CA PRO A 177 14.65 8.68 0.92
C PRO A 177 14.07 8.85 -0.48
N ILE A 178 13.87 7.79 -1.26
CA ILE A 178 13.21 7.90 -2.57
C ILE A 178 11.74 8.31 -2.39
N TRP A 179 11.03 7.69 -1.45
CA TRP A 179 9.66 8.07 -1.11
C TRP A 179 9.57 9.52 -0.64
N MET A 180 10.46 9.95 0.26
CA MET A 180 10.55 11.34 0.72
C MET A 180 10.87 12.31 -0.42
N ALA A 181 11.80 11.95 -1.31
CA ALA A 181 12.12 12.76 -2.49
C ALA A 181 10.93 12.90 -3.43
N GLY A 182 10.15 11.83 -3.62
CA GLY A 182 8.89 11.87 -4.35
C GLY A 182 7.89 12.85 -3.72
N LEU A 183 7.69 12.78 -2.40
CA LEU A 183 6.77 13.67 -1.68
C LEU A 183 7.21 15.13 -1.82
N ILE A 184 8.51 15.41 -1.63
CA ILE A 184 9.08 16.76 -1.79
C ILE A 184 8.89 17.26 -3.22
N THR A 185 9.16 16.41 -4.22
CA THR A 185 9.03 16.77 -5.64
C THR A 185 7.60 17.16 -5.99
N ILE A 186 6.62 16.38 -5.54
CA ILE A 186 5.20 16.69 -5.78
C ILE A 186 4.77 17.95 -5.00
N SER A 187 5.33 18.17 -3.81
CA SER A 187 5.00 19.34 -2.98
C SER A 187 5.47 20.66 -3.60
N ILE A 188 6.49 20.64 -4.45
CA ILE A 188 7.05 21.84 -5.06
C ILE A 188 6.19 22.25 -6.27
N PRO A 189 5.53 23.44 -6.28
CA PRO A 189 4.66 23.85 -7.39
C PRO A 189 5.36 23.94 -8.75
N ARG A 190 6.68 24.18 -8.74
CA ARG A 190 7.54 24.25 -9.93
C ARG A 190 7.70 22.90 -10.64
N SER A 191 7.29 21.79 -10.02
CA SER A 191 7.33 20.45 -10.64
C SER A 191 6.27 20.24 -11.72
N ALA A 192 5.37 21.20 -11.96
CA ALA A 192 4.28 21.10 -12.93
C ALA A 192 4.73 20.70 -14.35
N GLY A 193 5.99 20.94 -14.74
CA GLY A 193 6.51 20.51 -16.05
C GLY A 193 6.78 19.00 -16.20
N TRP A 194 6.79 18.25 -15.09
CA TRP A 194 7.03 16.80 -15.05
C TRP A 194 5.72 16.00 -15.10
N PHE A 195 4.59 16.64 -14.80
CA PHE A 195 3.31 15.96 -14.71
C PHE A 195 2.38 16.40 -15.82
N GLN A 196 1.50 15.50 -16.22
CA GLN A 196 0.43 15.81 -17.15
C GLN A 196 -0.59 16.77 -16.51
N GLN A 197 -1.21 17.62 -17.33
CA GLN A 197 -2.26 18.56 -16.92
C GLN A 197 -1.79 19.57 -15.87
N GLY A 198 -0.66 20.25 -16.12
CA GLY A 198 -0.12 21.27 -15.21
C GLY A 198 -1.12 22.38 -14.86
N ALA A 199 -2.04 22.73 -15.77
CA ALA A 199 -3.12 23.68 -15.51
C ALA A 199 -4.07 23.26 -14.38
N CYS A 200 -4.29 21.96 -14.16
CA CYS A 200 -5.12 21.46 -13.06
C CYS A 200 -4.51 21.74 -11.68
N ASN A 201 -3.19 21.90 -11.62
CA ASN A 201 -2.47 22.11 -10.36
C ASN A 201 -2.53 23.56 -9.86
N LYS A 202 -3.00 24.52 -10.68
CA LYS A 202 -3.05 25.95 -10.33
C LYS A 202 -4.06 26.30 -9.22
N LYS A 203 -4.97 25.41 -8.87
CA LYS A 203 -5.95 25.60 -7.78
C LYS A 203 -5.46 24.95 -6.48
N ASP A 204 -4.39 25.44 -5.84
CA ASP A 204 -3.89 25.08 -4.48
C ASP A 204 -3.93 23.59 -4.06
N PHE A 205 -4.07 22.68 -5.01
CA PHE A 205 -4.52 21.32 -4.73
C PHE A 205 -3.36 20.54 -4.12
N GLY A 206 -2.12 20.77 -4.58
CA GLY A 206 -0.93 20.09 -4.08
C GLY A 206 -0.55 20.50 -2.65
N ALA A 207 -0.61 21.79 -2.32
CA ALA A 207 -0.27 22.26 -0.98
C ALA A 207 -1.36 21.91 0.03
N SER A 208 -2.63 22.10 -0.33
CA SER A 208 -3.75 21.73 0.54
C SER A 208 -3.80 20.23 0.76
N THR A 209 -3.68 19.37 -0.25
CA THR A 209 -3.78 17.91 -0.04
C THR A 209 -2.60 17.36 0.75
N ILE A 210 -1.37 17.88 0.57
CA ILE A 210 -0.21 17.40 1.34
C ILE A 210 -0.21 17.94 2.76
N ILE A 211 -0.61 19.21 2.97
CA ILE A 211 -0.81 19.76 4.32
C ILE A 211 -1.99 19.08 4.99
N THR A 212 -3.10 18.85 4.29
CA THR A 212 -4.21 18.03 4.78
C THR A 212 -3.72 16.63 5.06
N PHE A 213 -2.90 16.00 4.22
CA PHE A 213 -2.36 14.65 4.44
C PHE A 213 -1.46 14.58 5.67
N LEU A 214 -0.51 15.52 5.83
CA LEU A 214 0.34 15.64 7.02
C LEU A 214 -0.46 16.02 8.26
N ALA A 215 -1.43 16.94 8.15
CA ALA A 215 -2.33 17.33 9.22
C ALA A 215 -3.36 16.24 9.54
N VAL A 216 -3.70 15.36 8.60
CA VAL A 216 -4.54 14.17 8.81
C VAL A 216 -3.66 13.15 9.53
N TYR A 217 -2.45 12.85 9.05
CA TYR A 217 -1.52 11.95 9.75
C TYR A 217 -1.12 12.41 11.17
N ILE A 218 -0.97 13.72 11.40
CA ILE A 218 -0.47 14.30 12.67
C ILE A 218 -1.63 14.80 13.55
N ALA A 219 -2.57 15.53 12.98
CA ALA A 219 -3.69 16.19 13.68
C ALA A 219 -5.06 15.52 13.43
N GLY A 220 -5.14 14.47 12.61
CA GLY A 220 -6.33 13.65 12.40
C GLY A 220 -6.99 13.23 13.71
N PRO A 221 -6.25 12.68 14.70
CA PRO A 221 -6.82 12.36 16.02
C PRO A 221 -7.46 13.55 16.76
N PHE A 222 -7.02 14.78 16.49
CA PHE A 222 -7.53 16.00 17.14
C PHE A 222 -8.73 16.62 16.41
N LEU A 223 -8.76 16.55 15.07
CA LEU A 223 -9.90 17.01 14.26
C LEU A 223 -11.18 16.19 14.54
N LEU A 224 -11.03 14.95 15.03
CA LEU A 224 -12.14 14.07 15.46
C LEU A 224 -12.96 14.60 16.64
N LEU A 225 -12.43 15.53 17.43
CA LEU A 225 -13.13 16.10 18.58
C LEU A 225 -14.00 17.31 18.23
N SER A 226 -13.99 17.75 16.96
CA SER A 226 -14.64 19.01 16.54
C SER A 226 -16.15 18.93 16.22
N GLY A 227 -16.78 17.75 16.38
CA GLY A 227 -18.24 17.66 16.57
C GLY A 227 -19.15 18.07 15.40
N GLN A 228 -18.82 17.70 14.15
CA GLN A 228 -19.75 17.84 13.01
C GLN A 228 -20.61 16.58 12.76
N LYS A 229 -21.77 16.78 12.12
CA LYS A 229 -22.90 15.84 12.01
C LYS A 229 -22.55 14.49 11.34
N PHE A 230 -23.33 13.45 11.71
CA PHE A 230 -23.10 12.03 11.48
C PHE A 230 -23.16 11.59 10.00
N ASP A 231 -21.97 11.30 9.44
CA ASP A 231 -21.69 10.70 8.13
C ASP A 231 -21.15 9.25 8.36
N PRO A 232 -21.30 8.26 7.46
CA PRO A 232 -20.66 6.92 7.52
C PRO A 232 -19.19 6.90 7.99
N ARG A 233 -18.47 8.01 7.84
CA ARG A 233 -17.18 8.29 8.50
C ARG A 233 -17.18 7.94 10.00
N MET A 234 -18.29 8.13 10.72
CA MET A 234 -18.42 7.88 12.16
C MET A 234 -18.28 6.41 12.57
N ILE A 235 -18.60 5.43 11.71
CA ILE A 235 -18.40 4.00 12.00
C ILE A 235 -16.90 3.71 12.13
N LEU A 236 -16.11 4.28 11.22
CA LEU A 236 -14.66 4.16 11.25
C LEU A 236 -14.07 4.86 12.48
N LEU A 237 -14.65 6.00 12.87
CA LEU A 237 -14.26 6.70 14.11
C LEU A 237 -14.57 5.90 15.36
N ALA A 238 -15.74 5.28 15.44
CA ALA A 238 -16.10 4.39 16.55
C ALA A 238 -15.12 3.20 16.62
N PHE A 239 -14.77 2.62 15.48
CA PHE A 239 -13.77 1.56 15.40
C PHE A 239 -12.38 2.01 15.90
N TRP A 240 -11.90 3.17 15.47
CA TRP A 240 -10.63 3.74 15.95
C TRP A 240 -10.65 4.08 17.44
N PHE A 241 -11.74 4.67 17.91
CA PHE A 241 -11.93 4.99 19.32
C PHE A 241 -11.92 3.72 20.18
N THR A 242 -12.57 2.64 19.76
CA THR A 242 -12.56 1.38 20.51
C THR A 242 -11.17 0.75 20.58
N ILE A 243 -10.40 0.77 19.49
CA ILE A 243 -8.99 0.30 19.49
C ILE A 243 -8.14 1.16 20.44
N LEU A 244 -8.32 2.47 20.40
CA LEU A 244 -7.59 3.41 21.26
C LEU A 244 -7.93 3.19 22.74
N VAL A 245 -9.21 3.08 23.08
CA VAL A 245 -9.67 2.77 24.44
C VAL A 245 -9.12 1.42 24.90
N ALA A 246 -9.17 0.38 24.06
CA ALA A 246 -8.58 -0.92 24.38
C ALA A 246 -7.06 -0.82 24.63
N GLY A 247 -6.36 0.02 23.86
CA GLY A 247 -4.95 0.37 24.08
C GLY A 247 -4.70 1.03 25.43
N ILE A 248 -5.47 2.07 25.77
CA ILE A 248 -5.38 2.78 27.06
C ILE A 248 -5.66 1.84 28.23
N VAL A 249 -6.72 1.05 28.15
CA VAL A 249 -7.09 0.06 29.17
C VAL A 249 -5.96 -0.97 29.36
N SER A 250 -5.36 -1.45 28.26
CA SER A 250 -4.23 -2.38 28.31
C SER A 250 -3.00 -1.76 28.99
N ILE A 251 -2.71 -0.48 28.71
CA ILE A 251 -1.65 0.29 29.38
C ILE A 251 -1.95 0.44 30.87
N TYR A 252 -3.19 0.79 31.22
CA TYR A 252 -3.62 0.98 32.61
C TYR A 252 -3.45 -0.28 33.45
N PHE A 253 -3.91 -1.43 32.96
CA PHE A 253 -3.75 -2.72 33.67
C PHE A 253 -2.28 -3.12 33.87
N ARG A 254 -1.37 -2.64 33.02
CA ARG A 254 0.07 -2.94 33.10
C ARG A 254 0.91 -1.82 33.69
N ARG A 255 0.28 -0.80 34.28
CA ARG A 255 1.01 0.35 34.81
C ARG A 255 2.15 -0.02 35.77
N LYS A 256 1.95 -0.97 36.68
CA LYS A 256 2.99 -1.38 37.64
C LYS A 256 4.23 -2.01 36.97
N SER A 257 4.06 -2.69 35.84
CA SER A 257 5.16 -3.31 35.09
C SER A 257 5.90 -2.30 34.19
N ILE A 258 5.15 -1.34 33.65
CA ILE A 258 5.68 -0.31 32.74
C ILE A 258 6.47 0.75 33.52
N TRP A 259 5.89 1.29 34.59
CA TRP A 259 6.48 2.37 35.39
C TRP A 259 7.26 1.79 36.59
N LYS A 260 8.52 1.44 36.34
CA LYS A 260 9.48 1.14 37.42
C LYS A 260 9.78 2.40 38.22
N LYS A 261 9.80 2.27 39.56
CA LYS A 261 10.14 3.35 40.50
C LYS A 261 11.51 3.94 40.11
N GLY A 262 11.58 5.24 39.84
CA GLY A 262 12.81 5.96 39.45
C GLY A 262 13.00 6.28 37.96
N SER A 263 12.12 5.82 37.06
CA SER A 263 12.18 6.18 35.63
C SER A 263 11.60 7.58 35.38
N ARG A 264 12.44 8.57 35.06
CA ARG A 264 11.98 9.94 34.72
C ARG A 264 11.35 10.07 33.33
N TRP A 265 11.68 9.19 32.39
CA TRP A 265 11.24 9.27 31.00
C TRP A 265 10.06 8.35 30.69
N PHE A 266 9.16 8.80 29.80
CA PHE A 266 8.01 8.01 29.33
C PHE A 266 8.49 6.81 28.52
N PRO A 267 8.32 5.56 29.00
CA PRO A 267 9.03 4.42 28.43
C PRO A 267 8.24 3.80 27.26
N LEU A 268 8.07 4.54 26.15
CA LEU A 268 7.31 4.10 24.96
C LEU A 268 7.69 2.70 24.50
N LEU A 269 8.98 2.41 24.41
CA LEU A 269 9.47 1.10 23.97
C LEU A 269 9.06 -0.03 24.92
N ARG A 270 8.98 0.26 26.23
CA ARG A 270 8.58 -0.71 27.26
C ARG A 270 7.07 -0.92 27.26
N ILE A 271 6.29 0.15 27.06
CA ILE A 271 4.84 0.09 26.84
C ILE A 271 4.57 -0.82 25.66
N TRP A 272 5.17 -0.53 24.51
CA TRP A 272 5.00 -1.28 23.27
C TRP A 272 5.34 -2.76 23.44
N ARG A 273 6.51 -3.06 24.03
CA ARG A 273 6.93 -4.44 24.29
C ARG A 273 5.97 -5.17 25.25
N ASN A 274 5.57 -4.55 26.35
CA ASN A 274 4.67 -5.17 27.32
C ASN A 274 3.27 -5.42 26.74
N ILE A 275 2.75 -4.51 25.92
CA ILE A 275 1.47 -4.72 25.21
C ILE A 275 1.63 -5.84 24.19
N GLY A 276 2.72 -5.87 23.42
CA GLY A 276 2.97 -6.93 22.44
C GLY A 276 3.06 -8.33 23.04
N GLU A 277 3.69 -8.44 24.22
CA GLU A 277 3.84 -9.72 24.94
C GLU A 277 2.56 -10.19 25.63
N ARG A 278 1.75 -9.26 26.18
CA ARG A 278 0.58 -9.62 27.03
C ARG A 278 -0.76 -9.48 26.33
N TYR A 279 -0.87 -8.61 25.33
CA TYR A 279 -2.09 -8.32 24.58
C TYR A 279 -1.78 -8.30 23.08
N PRO A 280 -1.39 -9.46 22.50
CA PRO A 280 -0.91 -9.51 21.12
C PRO A 280 -1.97 -9.05 20.10
N PHE A 281 -3.28 -9.23 20.40
CA PHE A 281 -4.38 -8.70 19.57
C PHE A 281 -4.51 -7.19 19.62
N VAL A 282 -4.42 -6.59 20.81
CA VAL A 282 -4.46 -5.13 20.95
C VAL A 282 -3.23 -4.52 20.28
N HIS A 283 -2.07 -5.15 20.44
CA HIS A 283 -0.85 -4.73 19.75
C HIS A 283 -0.99 -4.86 18.23
N PHE A 284 -1.50 -5.97 17.70
CA PHE A 284 -1.74 -6.14 16.27
C PHE A 284 -2.73 -5.10 15.74
N SER A 285 -3.82 -4.86 16.47
CA SER A 285 -4.83 -3.87 16.09
C SER A 285 -4.25 -2.45 16.07
N LEU A 286 -3.44 -2.08 17.07
CA LEU A 286 -2.79 -0.77 17.14
C LEU A 286 -1.65 -0.61 16.12
N ALA A 287 -0.90 -1.68 15.84
CA ALA A 287 0.28 -1.64 14.98
C ALA A 287 -0.03 -1.79 13.49
N VAL A 288 -1.10 -2.52 13.16
CA VAL A 288 -1.45 -2.89 11.78
C VAL A 288 -2.82 -2.32 11.42
N ILE A 289 -3.89 -2.76 12.11
CA ILE A 289 -5.26 -2.47 11.68
C ILE A 289 -5.58 -0.97 11.74
N PHE A 290 -5.20 -0.28 12.82
CA PHE A 290 -5.44 1.14 12.98
C PHE A 290 -4.70 1.97 11.92
N PRO A 291 -3.37 1.84 11.73
CA PRO A 291 -2.67 2.55 10.65
C PRO A 291 -3.20 2.18 9.26
N MET A 292 -3.53 0.92 9.00
CA MET A 292 -4.04 0.46 7.70
C MET A 292 -5.40 1.06 7.37
N SER A 293 -6.35 1.02 8.32
CA SER A 293 -7.67 1.61 8.11
C SER A 293 -7.61 3.13 7.93
N TRP A 294 -6.72 3.81 8.66
CA TRP A 294 -6.43 5.23 8.44
C TRP A 294 -5.89 5.51 7.04
N TRP A 295 -4.89 4.73 6.62
CA TRP A 295 -4.27 4.84 5.31
C TRP A 295 -5.24 4.57 4.15
N ILE A 296 -6.09 3.53 4.26
CA ILE A 296 -7.17 3.25 3.29
C ILE A 296 -8.13 4.44 3.22
N PHE A 297 -8.57 4.97 4.36
CA PHE A 297 -9.48 6.10 4.41
C PHE A 297 -8.89 7.34 3.73
N ALA A 298 -7.61 7.63 3.96
CA ALA A 298 -6.93 8.75 3.31
C ALA A 298 -6.92 8.59 1.78
N ILE A 299 -6.53 7.41 1.28
CA ILE A 299 -6.49 7.15 -0.17
C ILE A 299 -7.91 7.19 -0.78
N GLU A 300 -8.92 6.62 -0.13
CA GLU A 300 -10.29 6.64 -0.66
C GLU A 300 -10.92 8.05 -0.62
N LEU A 301 -10.55 8.88 0.36
CA LEU A 301 -10.95 10.29 0.38
C LEU A 301 -10.35 11.07 -0.79
N ASP A 302 -9.06 10.83 -1.09
CA ASP A 302 -8.38 11.39 -2.26
C ASP A 302 -9.05 10.90 -3.56
N ALA A 303 -9.33 9.61 -3.66
CA ALA A 303 -9.96 9.00 -4.83
C ALA A 303 -11.40 9.47 -5.09
N ALA A 304 -12.19 9.64 -4.04
CA ALA A 304 -13.58 10.09 -4.14
C ALA A 304 -13.67 11.47 -4.82
N TYR A 305 -12.64 12.31 -4.65
CA TYR A 305 -12.54 13.62 -5.30
C TYR A 305 -12.44 13.53 -6.83
N ILE A 306 -11.92 12.43 -7.39
CA ILE A 306 -11.62 12.31 -8.84
C ILE A 306 -12.71 11.57 -9.60
N HIS A 307 -13.68 10.99 -8.88
CA HIS A 307 -14.72 10.15 -9.46
C HIS A 307 -14.16 9.03 -10.35
N GLU A 308 -13.12 8.36 -9.85
CA GLU A 308 -12.58 7.19 -10.54
C GLU A 308 -13.59 6.04 -10.57
N TYR A 309 -13.70 5.39 -11.73
CA TYR A 309 -14.64 4.30 -11.97
C TYR A 309 -13.89 3.05 -12.41
N PHE A 310 -14.45 1.89 -12.08
CA PHE A 310 -13.92 0.62 -12.53
C PHE A 310 -14.10 0.48 -14.05
N THR A 311 -13.00 0.19 -14.74
CA THR A 311 -12.97 -0.11 -16.18
C THR A 311 -12.01 -1.26 -16.39
N PRO A 312 -12.45 -2.44 -16.83
CA PRO A 312 -11.59 -3.61 -16.89
C PRO A 312 -10.45 -3.39 -17.90
N THR A 313 -9.32 -2.87 -17.42
CA THR A 313 -8.06 -2.75 -18.18
C THR A 313 -7.15 -3.92 -17.83
N GLN A 314 -6.16 -4.17 -18.68
CA GLN A 314 -5.14 -5.20 -18.42
C GLN A 314 -4.39 -4.91 -17.11
N GLY A 315 -4.12 -3.64 -16.79
CA GLY A 315 -3.47 -3.24 -15.54
C GLY A 315 -4.30 -3.58 -14.29
N GLN A 316 -5.62 -3.39 -14.33
CA GLN A 316 -6.51 -3.75 -13.22
C GLN A 316 -6.56 -5.26 -12.99
N ILE A 317 -6.68 -6.04 -14.06
CA ILE A 317 -6.69 -7.50 -13.98
C ILE A 317 -5.36 -7.98 -13.38
N LEU A 318 -4.23 -7.44 -13.86
CA LEU A 318 -2.90 -7.76 -13.33
C LEU A 318 -2.78 -7.42 -11.84
N ALA A 319 -3.33 -6.28 -11.39
CA ALA A 319 -3.32 -5.89 -9.98
C ALA A 319 -4.13 -6.86 -9.10
N ILE A 320 -5.27 -7.37 -9.59
CA ILE A 320 -6.05 -8.40 -8.90
C ILE A 320 -5.24 -9.69 -8.75
N PHE A 321 -4.59 -10.14 -9.84
CA PHE A 321 -3.73 -11.31 -9.80
C PHE A 321 -2.50 -11.12 -8.91
N ALA A 322 -1.92 -9.92 -8.84
CA ALA A 322 -0.79 -9.61 -7.96
C ALA A 322 -1.15 -9.75 -6.47
N ALA A 323 -2.40 -9.48 -6.08
CA ALA A 323 -2.86 -9.65 -4.71
C ALA A 323 -3.20 -11.12 -4.35
N LEU A 324 -3.41 -11.98 -5.35
CA LEU A 324 -3.87 -13.36 -5.14
C LEU A 324 -2.88 -14.22 -4.33
N PRO A 325 -1.56 -14.24 -4.59
CA PRO A 325 -0.62 -15.03 -3.79
C PRO A 325 -0.63 -14.67 -2.30
N ALA A 326 -0.62 -13.37 -1.98
CA ALA A 326 -0.66 -12.88 -0.61
C ALA A 326 -1.98 -13.28 0.08
N THR A 327 -3.08 -13.18 -0.66
CA THR A 327 -4.41 -13.56 -0.16
C THR A 327 -4.49 -15.04 0.13
N LEU A 328 -4.03 -15.91 -0.79
CA LEU A 328 -4.03 -17.35 -0.60
C LEU A 328 -3.17 -17.77 0.60
N GLN A 329 -1.96 -17.21 0.74
CA GLN A 329 -1.10 -17.44 1.90
C GLN A 329 -1.79 -17.02 3.22
N ALA A 330 -2.42 -15.84 3.25
CA ALA A 330 -3.16 -15.39 4.42
C ALA A 330 -4.39 -16.28 4.72
N VAL A 331 -5.09 -16.78 3.70
CA VAL A 331 -6.22 -17.71 3.86
C VAL A 331 -5.78 -19.02 4.48
N PHE A 332 -4.63 -19.58 4.07
CA PHE A 332 -4.07 -20.78 4.70
C PHE A 332 -3.70 -20.58 6.18
N LEU A 333 -3.46 -19.33 6.61
CA LEU A 333 -3.25 -18.98 8.01
C LEU A 333 -4.54 -18.82 8.82
N VAL A 334 -5.72 -18.72 8.19
CA VAL A 334 -7.00 -18.49 8.88
C VAL A 334 -7.28 -19.53 9.98
N PRO A 335 -7.08 -20.85 9.78
CA PRO A 335 -7.28 -21.82 10.86
C PRO A 335 -6.35 -21.60 12.07
N ARG A 336 -5.13 -21.11 11.83
CA ARG A 336 -4.17 -20.75 12.89
C ARG A 336 -4.59 -19.46 13.60
N MET A 337 -5.03 -18.46 12.84
CA MET A 337 -5.56 -17.21 13.37
C MET A 337 -6.82 -17.42 14.20
N LEU A 338 -7.75 -18.27 13.76
CA LEU A 338 -8.96 -18.60 14.52
C LEU A 338 -8.63 -19.31 15.83
N ARG A 339 -7.70 -20.27 15.82
CA ARG A 339 -7.21 -20.92 17.06
C ARG A 339 -6.60 -19.91 18.02
N TRP A 340 -5.78 -18.99 17.50
CA TRP A 340 -5.19 -17.93 18.29
C TRP A 340 -6.24 -16.95 18.82
N PHE A 341 -7.22 -16.56 18.02
CA PHE A 341 -8.33 -15.68 18.40
C PHE A 341 -9.15 -16.32 19.53
N MET A 342 -9.46 -17.61 19.42
CA MET A 342 -10.13 -18.39 20.47
C MET A 342 -9.32 -18.49 21.76
N GLY A 343 -8.00 -18.34 21.69
CA GLY A 343 -7.09 -18.29 22.84
C GLY A 343 -7.02 -16.93 23.55
N LEU A 344 -7.67 -15.88 23.02
CA LEU A 344 -7.65 -14.56 23.64
C LEU A 344 -8.42 -14.59 24.97
N SER A 345 -7.85 -14.00 26.03
CA SER A 345 -8.40 -14.09 27.39
C SER A 345 -9.84 -13.59 27.51
N TRP A 346 -10.23 -12.58 26.72
CA TRP A 346 -11.61 -12.08 26.70
C TRP A 346 -12.55 -13.05 25.97
N VAL A 347 -12.07 -13.73 24.91
CA VAL A 347 -12.85 -14.77 24.22
C VAL A 347 -13.05 -15.95 25.16
N LEU A 348 -12.01 -16.37 25.89
CA LEU A 348 -12.12 -17.40 26.91
C LEU A 348 -13.09 -17.01 28.03
N PHE A 349 -13.05 -15.74 28.47
CA PHE A 349 -13.99 -15.19 29.45
C PHE A 349 -15.44 -15.22 28.95
N VAL A 350 -15.69 -14.75 27.72
CA VAL A 350 -17.03 -14.71 27.11
C VAL A 350 -17.55 -16.13 26.81
N THR A 351 -16.70 -17.01 26.28
CA THR A 351 -17.07 -18.39 25.95
C THR A 351 -17.17 -19.31 27.16
N ARG A 352 -16.87 -18.79 28.37
CA ARG A 352 -16.87 -19.52 29.65
C ARG A 352 -16.13 -20.86 29.60
N ARG A 353 -15.13 -20.99 28.72
CA ARG A 353 -14.35 -22.23 28.65
C ARG A 353 -13.48 -22.29 29.91
N PRO A 354 -13.66 -23.30 30.78
CA PRO A 354 -12.83 -23.42 31.96
C PRO A 354 -11.38 -23.56 31.50
N GLN A 355 -10.50 -22.67 31.98
CA GLN A 355 -9.06 -22.88 31.86
C GLN A 355 -8.78 -24.18 32.62
N LYS A 356 -8.51 -25.28 31.91
CA LYS A 356 -7.86 -26.43 32.52
C LYS A 356 -6.55 -25.88 33.06
N SER A 357 -6.45 -25.69 34.38
CA SER A 357 -5.20 -25.26 34.98
C SER A 357 -4.21 -26.38 34.70
N LEU A 358 -3.24 -26.13 33.82
CA LEU A 358 -2.08 -26.99 33.70
C LEU A 358 -1.27 -26.79 34.99
N ASN A 359 -1.72 -27.43 36.07
CA ASN A 359 -0.93 -27.60 37.28
C ASN A 359 0.09 -28.70 37.01
N THR A 360 1.03 -28.45 36.09
CA THR A 360 2.24 -29.26 35.94
C THR A 360 3.36 -28.52 36.64
N PRO A 361 3.61 -28.79 37.94
CA PRO A 361 4.69 -28.16 38.67
C PRO A 361 6.01 -28.77 38.19
N GLY A 362 6.86 -27.98 37.53
CA GLY A 362 8.25 -28.39 37.29
C GLY A 362 8.92 -27.80 36.05
N HIS A 363 8.19 -27.45 35.00
CA HIS A 363 8.81 -26.87 33.81
C HIS A 363 8.69 -25.35 33.81
N ILE A 364 9.82 -24.69 34.11
CA ILE A 364 10.05 -23.27 33.86
C ILE A 364 9.94 -23.08 32.35
N ALA A 365 8.73 -22.79 31.87
CA ALA A 365 8.48 -22.42 30.49
C ALA A 365 9.23 -21.11 30.22
N THR A 366 10.31 -21.20 29.45
CA THR A 366 10.92 -20.07 28.76
C THR A 366 9.91 -19.55 27.72
N SER A 367 8.92 -18.81 28.23
CA SER A 367 7.73 -18.35 27.52
C SER A 367 8.09 -17.23 26.55
N GLN A 368 8.60 -17.57 25.37
CA GLN A 368 8.35 -16.76 24.17
C GLN A 368 8.70 -17.46 22.86
N TYR A 369 9.52 -18.52 22.89
CA TYR A 369 9.80 -19.33 21.71
C TYR A 369 9.05 -20.66 21.68
N ASP A 370 8.61 -21.21 22.82
CA ASP A 370 7.74 -22.40 22.84
C ASP A 370 6.28 -22.13 22.44
N SER A 371 5.95 -20.92 22.00
CA SER A 371 4.69 -20.72 21.29
C SER A 371 4.70 -21.41 19.92
N THR A 372 5.86 -21.70 19.31
CA THR A 372 5.92 -22.62 18.16
C THR A 372 5.91 -24.09 18.61
N ALA A 373 6.53 -24.45 19.73
CA ALA A 373 6.47 -25.82 20.27
C ALA A 373 5.07 -26.22 20.78
N ALA A 374 4.27 -25.28 21.31
CA ALA A 374 2.85 -25.49 21.63
C ALA A 374 1.96 -25.60 20.38
N PHE A 375 2.49 -25.32 19.18
CA PHE A 375 1.84 -25.60 17.90
C PHE A 375 2.30 -26.92 17.27
N GLU A 376 3.32 -27.60 17.80
CA GLU A 376 3.87 -28.80 17.17
C GLU A 376 3.24 -30.13 17.59
N HIS A 377 2.65 -30.35 18.79
CA HIS A 377 1.88 -31.59 19.09
C HIS A 377 0.88 -31.48 20.26
N PRO A 378 -0.26 -32.22 20.29
CA PRO A 378 -0.48 -33.56 19.71
C PRO A 378 -1.74 -33.66 18.83
N LEU A 379 -1.55 -33.47 17.52
CA LEU A 379 -2.17 -34.30 16.48
C LEU A 379 -1.20 -34.23 15.30
N ALA A 380 -0.06 -34.92 15.43
CA ALA A 380 0.52 -35.55 14.25
C ALA A 380 -0.59 -36.47 13.73
N MET A 381 -1.32 -36.02 12.71
CA MET A 381 -1.62 -37.00 11.69
C MET A 381 -0.26 -37.41 11.11
N PRO A 382 0.03 -38.70 10.98
CA PRO A 382 1.21 -39.11 10.24
C PRO A 382 1.14 -38.41 8.88
N SER A 383 2.16 -37.62 8.58
CA SER A 383 2.48 -37.34 7.18
C SER A 383 2.44 -38.70 6.49
N PRO A 384 1.70 -38.89 5.38
CA PRO A 384 1.98 -40.04 4.55
C PRO A 384 3.48 -39.97 4.28
N CYS A 385 4.18 -41.04 4.64
CA CYS A 385 5.54 -41.26 4.19
C CYS A 385 5.50 -41.18 2.67
N LEU A 386 5.76 -39.99 2.13
CA LEU A 386 6.28 -39.89 0.79
C LEU A 386 7.70 -40.43 0.95
N GLU A 387 7.83 -41.74 0.77
CA GLU A 387 9.11 -42.35 0.47
C GLU A 387 9.73 -41.46 -0.61
N THR A 388 10.80 -40.76 -0.21
CA THR A 388 11.79 -40.29 -1.15
C THR A 388 12.38 -41.55 -1.78
N LEU A 389 11.68 -42.05 -2.81
CA LEU A 389 12.22 -42.98 -3.75
C LEU A 389 13.48 -42.31 -4.28
N SER A 390 14.61 -42.95 -3.99
CA SER A 390 15.91 -42.56 -4.51
C SER A 390 15.82 -42.52 -6.03
N LEU A 391 15.62 -41.32 -6.58
CA LEU A 391 15.69 -41.11 -8.01
C LEU A 391 17.16 -41.29 -8.39
N HIS A 392 17.46 -42.50 -8.85
CA HIS A 392 18.68 -42.82 -9.56
C HIS A 392 18.98 -41.71 -10.57
N LYS A 393 20.13 -41.07 -10.38
CA LYS A 393 21.10 -40.72 -11.42
C LYS A 393 20.46 -40.48 -12.80
N MET A 394 19.77 -39.35 -12.97
CA MET A 394 19.47 -38.85 -14.30
C MET A 394 20.78 -38.35 -14.94
N PRO A 395 21.02 -38.68 -16.23
CA PRO A 395 22.19 -38.23 -16.95
C PRO A 395 22.16 -36.71 -17.15
N SER A 396 23.35 -36.11 -17.17
CA SER A 396 23.56 -34.69 -17.42
C SER A 396 22.76 -34.18 -18.63
N PRO A 397 22.19 -32.97 -18.56
CA PRO A 397 21.54 -32.37 -19.72
C PRO A 397 22.59 -32.17 -20.82
N VAL A 398 22.31 -32.76 -21.98
CA VAL A 398 22.98 -32.43 -23.24
C VAL A 398 22.68 -30.95 -23.51
N ILE A 399 23.73 -30.14 -23.46
CA ILE A 399 23.70 -28.75 -23.92
C ILE A 399 23.48 -28.81 -25.43
N LEU A 400 22.24 -28.59 -25.86
CA LEU A 400 21.93 -28.31 -27.26
C LEU A 400 22.47 -26.90 -27.54
N GLN A 401 23.66 -26.83 -28.15
CA GLN A 401 24.14 -25.61 -28.77
C GLN A 401 23.16 -25.26 -29.89
N VAL A 402 22.29 -24.30 -29.64
CA VAL A 402 21.60 -23.59 -30.70
C VAL A 402 22.66 -22.76 -31.41
N GLN A 403 23.12 -23.25 -32.56
CA GLN A 403 23.83 -22.44 -33.53
C GLN A 403 22.87 -21.31 -33.95
N VAL A 404 23.20 -20.09 -33.55
CA VAL A 404 22.65 -18.88 -34.14
C VAL A 404 23.28 -18.77 -35.52
N GLU A 405 22.59 -19.31 -36.52
CA GLU A 405 22.93 -19.13 -37.92
C GLU A 405 22.60 -17.68 -38.30
N SER A 406 23.67 -16.88 -38.40
CA SER A 406 23.66 -15.52 -38.92
C SER A 406 23.30 -15.59 -40.41
N SER A 407 22.02 -15.49 -40.73
CA SER A 407 21.54 -15.14 -42.07
C SER A 407 21.96 -13.70 -42.35
N ASN A 408 23.04 -13.59 -43.12
CA ASN A 408 23.59 -12.37 -43.65
C ASN A 408 23.04 -12.22 -45.07
N ASP A 409 21.80 -11.75 -45.21
CA ASP A 409 21.22 -11.46 -46.51
C ASP A 409 21.60 -10.05 -46.98
N ARG A 410 22.58 -10.06 -47.88
CA ARG A 410 22.82 -9.05 -48.91
C ARG A 410 21.53 -8.75 -49.66
N SER A 411 21.13 -7.49 -49.70
CA SER A 411 20.42 -6.95 -50.86
C SER A 411 21.35 -5.98 -51.57
N ASN A 412 21.91 -6.46 -52.68
CA ASN A 412 22.58 -5.66 -53.68
C ASN A 412 21.62 -4.64 -54.31
N ASP A 413 22.19 -3.49 -54.64
CA ASP A 413 22.03 -2.73 -55.89
C ASP A 413 20.95 -3.19 -56.87
N ILE A 414 20.00 -2.29 -57.16
CA ILE A 414 19.45 -2.14 -58.51
C ILE A 414 19.42 -0.64 -58.84
N ASN A 415 20.33 -0.25 -59.74
CA ASN A 415 20.18 0.93 -60.58
C ASN A 415 19.04 0.70 -61.58
N GLY A 416 18.21 1.71 -61.77
CA GLY A 416 17.20 1.84 -62.82
C GLY A 416 16.69 3.27 -62.84
#